data_AF-A0A1I7V3F4-F1
#
_entry.id   AF-A0A1I7V3F4-F1
#
_cell.length_a   1.000
_cell.length_b   1.000
_cell.length_c   1.000
_cell.angle_alpha   90.00
_cell.angle_beta   90.00
_cell.angle_gamma   90.00
#
_symmetry.space_group_name_H-M   'P 1'
#
loop_
_entity.id
_entity.type
_entity.pdbx_description
1 polymer ?
#
loop_
_entity_poly.entity_id
_entity_poly.type
_entity_poly.pdbx_seq_one_letter_code
_entity_poly.pdbx_strand_id
1 'polypeptide(L)'
;MKNSEIEETLTRLLTDPLETKENVLSDAIIKTENTEDDKNDRSLQQVLVKRRRTKREMSAMSAEEKYELKKAQNRESSANYLARKKILTSLLREYRSEIEKNLEMVKEENKDLEAKISEKNQLGELKKLKSTLKKEKWWEAEGILKEKDQVLEQCSSKIESIQTTRKSHPSEIPISTLNSQISRERMKMRVAGIEREIHRLQLEFEYEMSVNEVLKQVLDNGNEEEIKMEIDDF
;
A
#
# COMPACT_ATOMS: atom_id res chain seq x y z
N MET A 1 17.18 -15.46 -5.13
CA MET A 1 16.33 -16.13 -4.13
C MET A 1 15.62 -15.17 -3.15
N LYS A 2 15.94 -13.86 -3.07
CA LYS A 2 15.23 -12.90 -2.17
C LYS A 2 13.96 -12.23 -2.76
N ASN A 3 13.75 -12.26 -4.08
CA ASN A 3 12.65 -11.52 -4.73
C ASN A 3 11.28 -12.20 -4.61
N SER A 4 11.24 -13.53 -4.70
CA SER A 4 9.99 -14.30 -4.69
C SER A 4 9.25 -14.21 -3.35
N GLU A 5 9.97 -14.12 -2.22
CA GLU A 5 9.34 -14.05 -0.89
C GLU A 5 8.72 -12.67 -0.62
N ILE A 6 9.31 -11.59 -1.15
CA ILE A 6 8.78 -10.23 -1.03
C ILE A 6 7.52 -10.08 -1.89
N GLU A 7 7.57 -10.57 -3.14
CA GLU A 7 6.40 -10.62 -4.03
C GLU A 7 5.27 -11.48 -3.46
N GLU A 8 5.56 -12.65 -2.88
CA GLU A 8 4.53 -13.49 -2.24
C GLU A 8 3.89 -12.78 -1.05
N THR A 9 4.70 -12.13 -0.21
CA THR A 9 4.21 -11.44 0.99
C THR A 9 3.35 -10.23 0.62
N LEU A 10 3.74 -9.48 -0.42
CA LEU A 10 2.99 -8.32 -0.89
C LEU A 10 1.74 -8.72 -1.68
N THR A 11 1.80 -9.77 -2.50
CA THR A 11 0.64 -10.32 -3.18
C THR A 11 -0.41 -10.75 -2.16
N ARG A 12 -0.02 -11.46 -1.08
CA ARG A 12 -0.93 -11.81 0.02
C ARG A 12 -1.50 -10.59 0.75
N LEU A 13 -0.69 -9.54 0.97
CA LEU A 13 -1.15 -8.28 1.61
C LEU A 13 -2.13 -7.45 0.77
N LEU A 14 -2.11 -7.63 -0.55
CA LEU A 14 -2.87 -6.82 -1.52
C LEU A 14 -4.07 -7.55 -2.13
N THR A 15 -4.04 -8.89 -2.22
CA THR A 15 -5.09 -9.68 -2.89
C THR A 15 -6.10 -10.33 -1.95
N ASP A 16 -5.83 -10.40 -0.64
CA ASP A 16 -6.70 -11.12 0.30
C ASP A 16 -7.45 -10.16 1.25
N PRO A 17 -8.77 -9.94 1.08
CA PRO A 17 -9.57 -9.09 1.96
C PRO A 17 -9.91 -9.75 3.31
N LEU A 18 -9.63 -11.06 3.48
CA LEU A 18 -10.01 -11.84 4.66
C LEU A 18 -8.84 -12.22 5.58
N GLU A 19 -7.60 -12.20 5.08
CA GLU A 19 -6.42 -12.33 5.93
C GLU A 19 -6.12 -10.96 6.55
N THR A 20 -6.38 -10.79 7.84
CA THR A 20 -6.09 -9.53 8.53
C THR A 20 -4.64 -9.15 8.27
N LYS A 21 -4.40 -8.02 7.57
CA LYS A 21 -3.10 -7.43 7.25
C LYS A 21 -2.10 -7.41 8.43
N GLU A 22 -2.59 -7.52 9.66
CA GLU A 22 -1.81 -7.64 10.90
C GLU A 22 -1.07 -8.98 11.08
N ASN A 23 -1.58 -10.09 10.56
CA ASN A 23 -0.97 -11.42 10.69
C ASN A 23 0.24 -11.58 9.74
N VAL A 24 0.07 -11.19 8.48
CA VAL A 24 1.15 -11.25 7.47
C VAL A 24 2.32 -10.32 7.81
N LEU A 25 2.03 -9.15 8.39
CA LEU A 25 3.08 -8.25 8.91
C LEU A 25 3.80 -8.81 10.14
N SER A 26 3.13 -9.61 10.97
CA SER A 26 3.76 -10.23 12.14
C SER A 26 4.76 -11.31 11.68
N ASP A 27 4.43 -12.07 10.65
CA ASP A 27 5.32 -13.11 10.10
C ASP A 27 6.51 -12.54 9.31
N ALA A 28 6.31 -11.44 8.58
CA ALA A 28 7.40 -10.73 7.90
C ALA A 28 8.43 -10.15 8.89
N ILE A 29 7.98 -9.63 10.04
CA ILE A 29 8.85 -9.11 11.10
C ILE A 29 9.68 -10.23 11.74
N ILE A 30 9.08 -11.40 11.98
CA ILE A 30 9.78 -12.57 12.53
C ILE A 30 10.85 -13.08 11.56
N LYS A 31 10.62 -12.97 10.24
CA LYS A 31 11.61 -13.38 9.23
C LYS A 31 12.78 -12.39 9.09
N THR A 32 12.55 -11.09 9.22
CA THR A 32 13.63 -10.08 9.20
C THR A 32 14.54 -10.11 10.43
N GLU A 33 14.12 -10.74 11.54
CA GLU A 33 14.95 -10.92 12.74
C GLU A 33 16.08 -11.98 12.55
N ASN A 34 16.07 -12.75 11.45
CA ASN A 34 17.04 -13.84 11.21
C ASN A 34 18.09 -13.54 10.11
N THR A 35 18.10 -12.34 9.52
CA THR A 35 19.16 -11.94 8.59
C THR A 35 20.18 -11.07 9.32
N GLU A 36 21.30 -11.69 9.68
CA GLU A 36 22.51 -11.04 10.17
C GLU A 36 23.03 -10.04 9.14
N ASP A 37 22.65 -8.76 9.28
CA ASP A 37 23.46 -7.58 8.98
C ASP A 37 22.55 -6.35 9.00
N ASP A 38 22.52 -5.62 10.13
CA ASP A 38 22.52 -4.16 10.08
C ASP A 38 22.71 -3.55 11.48
N LYS A 39 23.91 -3.00 11.69
CA LYS A 39 24.35 -2.37 12.95
C LYS A 39 23.70 -1.00 13.23
N ASN A 40 22.62 -0.64 12.54
CA ASN A 40 21.92 0.64 12.73
C ASN A 40 20.47 0.52 13.22
N ASP A 41 19.94 -0.68 13.43
CA ASP A 41 18.53 -0.88 13.76
C ASP A 41 18.22 -1.00 15.27
N ARG A 42 18.98 -0.30 16.11
CA ARG A 42 18.65 -0.19 17.55
C ARG A 42 17.29 0.46 17.84
N SER A 43 16.65 1.06 16.84
CA SER A 43 15.31 1.63 16.96
C SER A 43 14.15 0.64 16.75
N LEU A 44 14.45 -0.60 16.33
CA LEU A 44 13.50 -1.69 16.11
C LEU A 44 13.56 -2.79 17.17
N GLN A 45 14.18 -2.55 18.34
CA GLN A 45 13.97 -3.42 19.48
C GLN A 45 12.46 -3.42 19.81
N GLN A 46 11.77 -4.51 19.44
CA GLN A 46 10.47 -4.83 20.02
C GLN A 46 10.64 -4.66 21.53
N VAL A 47 9.89 -3.75 22.13
CA VAL A 47 9.84 -3.69 23.58
C VAL A 47 9.23 -5.02 24.00
N LEU A 48 10.08 -5.90 24.53
CA LEU A 48 9.73 -7.25 24.96
C LEU A 48 8.39 -7.23 25.69
N VAL A 49 7.42 -7.96 25.13
CA VAL A 49 6.09 -8.12 25.72
C VAL A 49 6.27 -8.67 27.13
N LYS A 50 6.15 -7.79 28.13
CA LYS A 50 6.20 -8.21 29.54
C LYS A 50 5.07 -9.21 29.77
N ARG A 51 5.37 -10.30 30.50
CA ARG A 51 4.41 -11.34 30.90
C ARG A 51 3.08 -10.71 31.30
N ARG A 52 1.99 -11.16 30.66
CA ARG A 52 0.62 -10.77 31.06
C ARG A 52 0.40 -11.15 32.52
N ARG A 53 0.12 -10.15 33.36
CA ARG A 53 -0.18 -10.33 34.79
C ARG A 53 -1.50 -11.07 34.98
N THR A 54 -1.59 -11.91 36.01
CA THR A 54 -2.78 -12.70 36.31
C THR A 54 -3.92 -11.84 36.88
N LYS A 55 -5.17 -12.30 36.81
CA LYS A 55 -6.33 -11.57 37.36
C LYS A 55 -6.19 -11.28 38.86
N ARG A 56 -5.54 -12.18 39.62
CA ARG A 56 -5.23 -12.01 41.06
C ARG A 56 -4.19 -10.92 41.31
N GLU A 57 -3.16 -10.83 40.47
CA GLU A 57 -2.17 -9.74 40.52
C GLU A 57 -2.81 -8.38 40.19
N MET A 58 -3.72 -8.35 39.21
CA MET A 58 -4.47 -7.13 38.86
C MET A 58 -5.46 -6.69 39.94
N SER A 59 -6.03 -7.61 40.72
CA SER A 59 -6.93 -7.25 41.84
C SER A 59 -6.17 -6.74 43.06
N ALA A 60 -4.91 -7.16 43.26
CA ALA A 60 -4.08 -6.77 44.40
C ALA A 60 -3.43 -5.39 44.27
N MET A 61 -3.36 -4.83 43.06
CA MET A 61 -2.84 -3.47 42.82
C MET A 61 -3.81 -2.39 43.27
N SER A 62 -3.27 -1.27 43.73
CA SER A 62 -3.99 -0.02 43.94
C SER A 62 -4.52 0.56 42.62
N ALA A 63 -5.47 1.50 42.71
CA ALA A 63 -5.99 2.20 41.54
C ALA A 63 -4.88 2.97 40.79
N GLU A 64 -3.95 3.56 41.52
CA GLU A 64 -2.82 4.33 40.99
C GLU A 64 -1.85 3.42 40.21
N GLU A 65 -1.52 2.25 40.76
CA GLU A 65 -0.65 1.26 40.09
C GLU A 65 -1.29 0.70 38.82
N LYS A 66 -2.62 0.50 38.82
CA LYS A 66 -3.35 0.10 37.61
C LYS A 66 -3.33 1.19 36.55
N TYR A 67 -3.44 2.46 36.96
CA TYR A 67 -3.38 3.60 36.05
C TYR A 67 -2.00 3.72 35.38
N GLU A 68 -0.92 3.69 36.15
CA GLU A 68 0.44 3.78 35.61
C GLU A 68 0.82 2.55 34.77
N LEU A 69 0.37 1.35 35.15
CA LEU A 69 0.54 0.15 34.31
C LEU A 69 -0.16 0.31 32.96
N LYS A 70 -1.43 0.74 32.94
CA LYS A 70 -2.20 0.93 31.70
C LYS A 70 -1.54 1.98 30.80
N LYS A 71 -1.04 3.06 31.40
CA LYS A 71 -0.30 4.11 30.70
C LYS A 71 0.99 3.59 30.07
N ALA A 72 1.75 2.76 30.78
CA ALA A 72 2.95 2.11 30.24
C ALA A 72 2.62 1.16 29.07
N GLN A 73 1.61 0.31 29.23
CA GLN A 73 1.14 -0.60 28.17
C GLN A 73 0.66 0.16 26.92
N ASN A 74 -0.05 1.28 27.09
CA ASN A 74 -0.49 2.11 25.98
C ASN A 74 0.70 2.76 25.24
N ARG A 75 1.73 3.20 25.96
CA ARG A 75 2.96 3.73 25.35
C ARG A 75 3.67 2.67 24.53
N GLU A 76 3.83 1.47 25.09
CA GLU A 76 4.43 0.32 24.43
C GLU A 76 3.65 -0.09 23.18
N SER A 77 2.33 -0.28 23.29
CA SER A 77 1.46 -0.60 22.16
C SER A 77 1.52 0.46 21.07
N SER A 78 1.52 1.75 21.43
CA SER A 78 1.64 2.84 20.46
C SER A 78 3.00 2.88 19.78
N ALA A 79 4.09 2.59 20.50
CA ALA A 79 5.43 2.52 19.93
C ALA A 79 5.55 1.35 18.95
N ASN A 80 5.06 0.16 19.35
CA ASN A 80 5.03 -1.03 18.50
C ASN A 80 4.19 -0.81 17.25
N TYR A 81 3.01 -0.19 17.37
CA TYR A 81 2.18 0.19 16.22
C TYR A 81 2.94 1.08 15.24
N LEU A 82 3.61 2.12 15.73
CA LEU A 82 4.37 3.04 14.88
C LEU A 82 5.57 2.36 14.22
N ALA A 83 6.28 1.49 14.95
CA ALA A 83 7.41 0.71 14.42
C ALA A 83 6.95 -0.21 13.28
N ARG A 84 5.90 -1.02 13.51
CA ARG A 84 5.32 -1.90 12.48
C ARG A 84 4.88 -1.13 11.23
N LYS A 85 4.24 0.02 11.42
CA LYS A 85 3.80 0.85 10.30
C LYS A 85 4.97 1.50 9.55
N LYS A 86 6.09 1.80 10.20
CA LYS A 86 7.31 2.27 9.52
C LYS A 86 7.91 1.17 8.63
N ILE A 87 7.99 -0.06 9.13
CA ILE A 87 8.44 -1.22 8.33
C ILE A 87 7.53 -1.39 7.11
N LEU A 88 6.21 -1.45 7.33
CA LEU A 88 5.23 -1.52 6.25
C LEU A 88 5.40 -0.38 5.24
N THR A 89 5.64 0.85 5.72
CA THR A 89 5.88 2.01 4.84
C THR A 89 7.12 1.82 3.96
N SER A 90 8.19 1.20 4.49
CA SER A 90 9.40 0.89 3.71
C SER A 90 9.10 -0.14 2.63
N LEU A 91 8.48 -1.25 3.01
CA LEU A 91 8.11 -2.34 2.08
C LEU A 91 7.19 -1.83 0.95
N LEU A 92 6.20 -0.99 1.28
CA LEU A 92 5.33 -0.38 0.27
C LEU A 92 6.10 0.56 -0.67
N ARG A 93 7.11 1.28 -0.19
CA ARG A 93 7.93 2.14 -1.05
C ARG A 93 8.80 1.34 -2.01
N GLU A 94 9.39 0.26 -1.53
CA GLU A 94 10.16 -0.66 -2.37
C GLU A 94 9.26 -1.27 -3.44
N TYR A 95 8.08 -1.76 -3.06
CA TYR A 95 7.11 -2.29 -4.01
C TYR A 95 6.64 -1.27 -5.05
N ARG A 96 6.35 -0.05 -4.61
CA ARG A 96 6.04 1.07 -5.50
C ARG A 96 7.16 1.30 -6.51
N SER A 97 8.42 1.33 -6.05
CA SER A 97 9.58 1.54 -6.91
C SER A 97 9.75 0.44 -7.95
N GLU A 98 9.44 -0.81 -7.59
CA GLU A 98 9.51 -1.94 -8.53
C GLU A 98 8.43 -1.82 -9.60
N ILE A 99 7.20 -1.48 -9.22
CA ILE A 99 6.12 -1.25 -10.20
C ILE A 99 6.46 -0.07 -11.12
N GLU A 100 6.99 1.03 -10.59
CA GLU A 100 7.41 2.19 -11.41
C GLU A 100 8.45 1.80 -12.46
N LYS A 101 9.43 0.98 -12.06
CA LYS A 101 10.46 0.48 -12.98
C LYS A 101 9.88 -0.43 -14.06
N ASN A 102 9.03 -1.39 -13.69
CA ASN A 102 8.40 -2.30 -14.63
C ASN A 102 7.45 -1.57 -15.59
N LEU A 103 6.72 -0.57 -15.10
CA LEU A 103 5.88 0.31 -15.90
C LEU A 103 6.70 1.08 -16.94
N GLU A 104 7.84 1.65 -16.55
CA GLU A 104 8.68 2.38 -17.49
C GLU A 104 9.25 1.45 -18.58
N MET A 105 9.64 0.22 -18.22
CA MET A 105 10.10 -0.76 -19.19
C MET A 105 9.03 -1.10 -20.24
N VAL A 106 7.80 -1.37 -19.80
CA VAL A 106 6.69 -1.70 -20.72
C VAL A 106 6.30 -0.50 -21.57
N LYS A 107 6.31 0.72 -21.00
CA LYS A 107 6.06 1.95 -21.77
C LYS A 107 7.09 2.17 -22.86
N GLU A 108 8.37 1.91 -22.58
CA GLU A 108 9.43 2.05 -23.59
C GLU A 108 9.26 0.99 -24.69
N GLU A 109 8.97 -0.27 -24.32
CA GLU A 109 8.66 -1.32 -25.30
C GLU A 109 7.45 -0.94 -26.16
N ASN A 110 6.39 -0.37 -25.57
CA ASN A 110 5.22 0.09 -26.30
C ASN A 110 5.56 1.22 -27.29
N LYS A 111 6.42 2.17 -26.91
CA LYS A 111 6.89 3.21 -27.84
C LYS A 111 7.63 2.61 -29.05
N ASP A 112 8.49 1.62 -28.81
CA ASP A 112 9.23 0.94 -29.88
C ASP A 112 8.29 0.18 -30.83
N LEU A 113 7.27 -0.51 -30.29
CA LEU A 113 6.27 -1.20 -31.10
C LEU A 113 5.37 -0.23 -31.87
N GLU A 114 4.99 0.89 -31.25
CA GLU A 114 4.22 1.95 -31.91
C GLU A 114 4.97 2.59 -33.07
N ALA A 115 6.28 2.81 -32.93
CA ALA A 115 7.12 3.32 -34.02
C ALA A 115 7.08 2.37 -35.22
N LYS A 116 7.22 1.05 -34.99
CA LYS A 116 7.14 0.03 -36.06
C LYS A 116 5.77 -0.03 -36.72
N ILE A 117 4.68 0.16 -35.96
CA ILE A 117 3.31 0.16 -36.51
C ILE A 117 3.03 1.46 -37.27
N SER A 118 3.59 2.60 -36.83
CA SER A 118 3.46 3.88 -37.52
C SER A 118 4.06 3.83 -38.93
N GLU A 119 5.16 3.08 -39.12
CA GLU A 119 5.75 2.83 -40.44
C GLU A 119 4.81 2.02 -41.36
N LYS A 120 3.88 1.25 -40.78
CA LYS A 120 2.87 0.43 -41.50
C LYS A 120 1.49 1.12 -41.69
N ASN A 121 1.33 2.41 -41.35
CA ASN A 121 0.07 3.20 -41.51
C ASN A 121 -1.17 2.72 -40.72
N GLN A 122 -1.05 1.89 -39.69
CA GLN A 122 -2.20 1.35 -38.92
C GLN A 122 -2.58 2.18 -37.66
N LEU A 123 -2.20 3.46 -37.61
CA LEU A 123 -2.25 4.29 -36.39
C LEU A 123 -3.67 4.63 -35.89
N GLY A 124 -4.67 4.63 -36.79
CA GLY A 124 -6.03 5.08 -36.50
C GLY A 124 -6.84 4.10 -35.66
N GLU A 125 -6.75 2.81 -35.98
CA GLU A 125 -7.46 1.74 -35.25
C GLU A 125 -6.84 1.50 -33.88
N LEU A 126 -5.51 1.57 -33.79
CA LEU A 126 -4.77 1.48 -32.54
C LEU A 126 -5.19 2.56 -31.53
N LYS A 127 -5.39 3.81 -31.98
CA LYS A 127 -5.86 4.90 -31.10
C LYS A 127 -7.25 4.64 -30.54
N LYS A 128 -8.15 4.07 -31.34
CA LYS A 128 -9.51 3.73 -30.88
C LYS A 128 -9.46 2.60 -29.86
N LEU A 129 -8.68 1.55 -30.13
CA LEU A 129 -8.56 0.41 -29.22
C LEU A 129 -7.95 0.79 -27.87
N LYS A 130 -6.89 1.61 -27.86
CA LYS A 130 -6.31 2.18 -26.62
C LYS A 130 -7.35 2.93 -25.78
N SER A 131 -8.23 3.70 -26.44
CA SER A 131 -9.29 4.44 -25.76
C SER A 131 -10.31 3.51 -25.09
N THR A 132 -10.67 2.40 -25.75
CA THR A 132 -11.58 1.38 -25.20
C THR A 132 -10.94 0.66 -24.01
N LEU A 133 -9.72 0.14 -24.18
CA LEU A 133 -8.95 -0.52 -23.12
C LEU A 133 -8.80 0.37 -21.88
N LYS A 134 -8.52 1.65 -22.10
CA LYS A 134 -8.40 2.62 -21.01
C LYS A 134 -9.69 2.74 -20.22
N LYS A 135 -10.84 2.79 -20.89
CA LYS A 135 -12.15 2.91 -20.22
C LYS A 135 -12.43 1.67 -19.37
N GLU A 136 -12.31 0.48 -19.94
CA GLU A 136 -12.59 -0.79 -19.25
C GLU A 136 -11.76 -0.93 -17.97
N LYS A 137 -10.44 -0.73 -18.06
CA LYS A 137 -9.56 -0.81 -16.89
C LYS A 137 -9.84 0.30 -15.86
N TRP A 138 -10.11 1.53 -16.30
CA TRP A 138 -10.34 2.64 -15.37
C TRP A 138 -11.62 2.50 -14.56
N TRP A 139 -12.70 1.93 -15.11
CA TRP A 139 -13.97 1.81 -14.41
C TRP A 139 -13.87 0.91 -13.17
N GLU A 140 -13.18 -0.22 -13.27
CA GLU A 140 -13.05 -1.18 -12.16
C GLU A 140 -12.19 -0.61 -11.03
N ALA A 141 -11.10 0.09 -11.37
CA ALA A 141 -10.18 0.61 -10.38
C ALA A 141 -10.63 1.92 -9.73
N GLU A 142 -11.61 2.62 -10.31
CA GLU A 142 -12.18 3.84 -9.71
C GLU A 142 -12.76 3.56 -8.31
N GLY A 143 -13.36 2.38 -8.11
CA GLY A 143 -13.90 1.97 -6.80
C GLY A 143 -12.82 1.86 -5.73
N ILE A 144 -11.73 1.15 -6.02
CA ILE A 144 -10.61 0.94 -5.07
C ILE A 144 -9.94 2.28 -4.75
N LEU A 145 -9.71 3.13 -5.75
CA LEU A 145 -9.11 4.45 -5.53
C LEU A 145 -10.01 5.34 -4.65
N LYS A 146 -11.33 5.32 -4.87
CA LYS A 146 -12.31 6.03 -4.04
C LYS A 146 -12.28 5.55 -2.58
N GLU A 147 -12.18 4.25 -2.33
CA GLU A 147 -12.05 3.72 -0.97
C GLU A 147 -10.79 4.22 -0.27
N LYS A 148 -9.65 4.24 -0.98
CA LYS A 148 -8.40 4.78 -0.43
C LYS A 148 -8.49 6.28 -0.17
N ASP A 149 -9.13 7.02 -1.07
CA ASP A 149 -9.38 8.46 -0.90
C ASP A 149 -10.27 8.74 0.33
N GLN A 150 -11.29 7.91 0.57
CA GLN A 150 -12.12 8.01 1.75
C GLN A 150 -11.32 7.79 3.05
N VAL A 151 -10.39 6.82 3.07
CA VAL A 151 -9.51 6.59 4.23
C VAL A 151 -8.60 7.80 4.49
N LEU A 152 -8.07 8.42 3.43
CA LEU A 152 -7.25 9.63 3.54
C LEU A 152 -8.05 10.80 4.12
N GLU A 153 -9.27 11.01 3.62
CA GLU A 153 -10.18 12.04 4.11
C GLU A 153 -10.53 11.84 5.58
N GLN A 154 -10.95 10.62 5.96
CA GLN A 154 -11.25 10.26 7.35
C GLN A 154 -10.06 10.54 8.29
N CYS A 155 -8.84 10.18 7.87
CA CYS A 155 -7.63 10.47 8.64
C CYS A 155 -7.39 11.98 8.79
N SER A 156 -7.58 12.75 7.70
CA SER A 156 -7.43 14.21 7.72
C SER A 156 -8.44 14.87 8.67
N SER A 157 -9.72 14.56 8.52
CA SER A 157 -10.77 15.07 9.41
C SER A 157 -10.53 14.69 10.87
N LYS A 158 -9.99 13.48 11.12
CA LYS A 158 -9.66 13.07 12.49
C LYS A 158 -8.49 13.88 13.07
N ILE A 159 -7.45 14.15 12.29
CA ILE A 159 -6.33 15.00 12.70
C ILE A 159 -6.83 16.42 13.02
N GLU A 160 -7.65 17.00 12.16
CA GLU A 160 -8.26 18.32 12.37
C GLU A 160 -9.14 18.37 13.61
N SER A 161 -9.95 17.34 13.84
CA SER A 161 -10.76 17.20 15.05
C SER A 161 -9.88 17.19 16.32
N ILE A 162 -8.80 16.40 16.33
CA ILE A 162 -7.87 16.35 17.48
C ILE A 162 -7.16 17.69 17.69
N GLN A 163 -6.77 18.36 16.61
CA GLN A 163 -6.16 19.70 16.67
C GLN A 163 -7.13 20.75 17.18
N THR A 164 -8.41 20.62 16.85
CA THR A 164 -9.48 21.50 17.33
C THR A 164 -9.68 21.31 18.83
N THR A 165 -9.80 20.07 19.31
CA THR A 165 -9.86 19.76 20.75
C THR A 165 -8.65 20.30 21.50
N ARG A 166 -7.45 20.20 20.93
CA ARG A 166 -6.23 20.77 21.53
C ARG A 166 -6.32 22.29 21.74
N LYS A 167 -6.97 23.00 20.82
CA LYS A 167 -7.13 24.46 20.88
C LYS A 167 -8.26 24.87 21.82
N SER A 168 -9.39 24.17 21.79
CA SER A 168 -10.59 24.53 22.57
C SER A 168 -10.57 24.04 24.01
N HIS A 169 -9.92 22.90 24.30
CA HIS A 169 -9.88 22.27 25.62
C HIS A 169 -8.44 21.91 26.06
N PRO A 170 -7.54 22.89 26.21
CA PRO A 170 -6.11 22.63 26.46
C PRO A 170 -5.81 21.96 27.82
N SER A 171 -6.74 22.02 28.78
CA SER A 171 -6.60 21.46 30.12
C SER A 171 -7.20 20.06 30.30
N GLU A 172 -8.09 19.62 29.40
CA GLU A 172 -8.85 18.37 29.57
C GLU A 172 -8.04 17.12 29.20
N ILE A 173 -7.18 17.23 28.19
CA ILE A 173 -6.38 16.11 27.70
C ILE A 173 -4.91 16.52 27.64
N PRO A 174 -3.98 15.74 28.23
CA PRO A 174 -2.56 16.03 28.13
C PRO A 174 -2.11 16.17 26.67
N ILE A 175 -1.34 17.23 26.38
CA ILE A 175 -0.83 17.53 25.04
C ILE A 175 -0.07 16.33 24.44
N SER A 176 0.67 15.59 25.28
CA SER A 176 1.40 14.38 24.87
C SER A 176 0.48 13.27 24.34
N THR A 177 -0.72 13.13 24.91
CA THR A 177 -1.74 12.17 24.46
C THR A 177 -2.28 12.58 23.09
N LEU A 178 -2.62 13.86 22.91
CA LEU A 178 -3.12 14.39 21.63
C LEU A 178 -2.05 14.27 20.53
N ASN A 179 -0.79 14.59 20.83
CA ASN A 179 0.32 14.42 19.89
C ASN A 179 0.51 12.96 19.48
N SER A 180 0.36 12.02 20.43
CA SER A 180 0.45 10.58 20.12
C SER A 180 -0.69 10.13 19.21
N GLN A 181 -1.91 10.63 19.42
CA GLN A 181 -3.05 10.36 18.54
C GLN A 181 -2.80 10.90 17.12
N ILE A 182 -2.39 12.17 17.01
CA ILE A 182 -2.05 12.79 15.71
C ILE A 182 -0.95 12.00 15.00
N SER A 183 0.09 11.55 15.72
CA SER A 183 1.18 10.77 15.15
C SER A 183 0.69 9.46 14.53
N ARG A 184 -0.23 8.75 15.20
CA ARG A 184 -0.81 7.50 14.66
C ARG A 184 -1.68 7.75 13.44
N GLU A 185 -2.53 8.78 13.47
CA GLU A 185 -3.39 9.12 12.32
C GLU A 185 -2.55 9.58 11.11
N ARG A 186 -1.50 10.37 11.31
CA ARG A 186 -0.54 10.73 10.25
C ARG A 186 0.15 9.51 9.65
N MET A 187 0.47 8.51 10.48
CA MET A 187 1.07 7.27 9.99
C MET A 187 0.08 6.44 9.16
N LYS A 188 -1.19 6.34 9.59
CA LYS A 188 -2.25 5.71 8.78
C LYS A 188 -2.40 6.39 7.43
N MET A 189 -2.49 7.72 7.44
CA MET A 189 -2.61 8.53 6.23
C MET A 189 -1.43 8.32 5.28
N ARG A 190 -0.20 8.24 5.80
CA ARG A 190 0.98 7.96 4.98
C ARG A 190 0.92 6.58 4.32
N VAL A 191 0.55 5.55 5.07
CA VAL A 191 0.41 4.18 4.53
C VAL A 191 -0.68 4.14 3.47
N ALA A 192 -1.86 4.69 3.75
CA ALA A 192 -2.98 4.75 2.80
C ALA A 192 -2.60 5.51 1.52
N GLY A 193 -1.83 6.61 1.62
CA GLY A 193 -1.38 7.37 0.46
C GLY A 193 -0.44 6.58 -0.44
N ILE A 194 0.45 5.77 0.14
CA ILE A 194 1.35 4.91 -0.65
C ILE A 194 0.57 3.74 -1.26
N GLU A 195 -0.33 3.09 -0.50
CA GLU A 195 -1.19 2.02 -1.03
C GLU A 195 -2.04 2.52 -2.20
N ARG A 196 -2.60 3.73 -2.12
CA ARG A 196 -3.34 4.36 -3.21
C ARG A 196 -2.48 4.52 -4.46
N GLU A 197 -1.25 5.02 -4.29
CA GLU A 197 -0.33 5.24 -5.40
C GLU A 197 0.12 3.93 -6.04
N ILE A 198 0.37 2.89 -5.25
CA ILE A 198 0.65 1.53 -5.74
C ILE A 198 -0.51 1.04 -6.61
N HIS A 199 -1.76 1.14 -6.14
CA HIS A 199 -2.91 0.70 -6.94
C HIS A 199 -3.05 1.49 -8.24
N ARG A 200 -2.82 2.81 -8.19
CA ARG A 200 -2.80 3.65 -9.40
C ARG A 200 -1.75 3.16 -10.41
N LEU A 201 -0.55 2.84 -9.94
CA LEU A 201 0.55 2.37 -10.78
C LEU A 201 0.33 0.96 -11.31
N GLN A 202 -0.20 0.03 -10.50
CA GLN A 202 -0.57 -1.32 -10.94
C GLN A 202 -1.58 -1.27 -12.08
N LEU A 203 -2.59 -0.41 -11.92
CA LEU A 203 -3.61 -0.20 -12.93
C LEU A 203 -3.04 0.39 -14.23
N GLU A 204 -2.11 1.35 -14.11
CA GLU A 204 -1.39 1.90 -15.27
C GLU A 204 -0.53 0.83 -15.94
N PHE A 205 0.11 -0.04 -15.16
CA PHE A 205 0.91 -1.16 -15.64
C PHE A 205 0.06 -2.19 -16.40
N GLU A 206 -1.07 -2.61 -15.85
CA GLU A 206 -1.99 -3.53 -16.53
C GLU A 206 -2.52 -2.96 -17.85
N TYR A 207 -2.83 -1.65 -17.87
CA TYR A 207 -3.23 -0.97 -19.09
C TYR A 207 -2.10 -1.01 -20.14
N GLU A 208 -0.88 -0.66 -19.77
CA GLU A 208 0.26 -0.68 -20.70
C GLU A 208 0.61 -2.10 -21.17
N MET A 209 0.46 -3.12 -20.31
CA MET A 209 0.60 -4.52 -20.71
C MET A 209 -0.48 -4.93 -21.73
N SER A 210 -1.73 -4.53 -21.52
CA SER A 210 -2.82 -4.81 -22.48
C SER A 210 -2.56 -4.12 -23.83
N VAL A 211 -2.03 -2.89 -23.81
CA VAL A 211 -1.59 -2.19 -25.01
C VAL A 211 -0.44 -2.94 -25.69
N ASN A 212 0.54 -3.43 -24.92
CA ASN A 212 1.67 -4.18 -25.44
C ASN A 212 1.25 -5.43 -26.21
N GLU A 213 0.31 -6.21 -25.63
CA GLU A 213 -0.25 -7.41 -26.26
C GLU A 213 -0.91 -7.10 -27.59
N VAL A 214 -1.73 -6.04 -27.64
CA VAL A 214 -2.37 -5.58 -28.88
C VAL A 214 -1.34 -5.17 -29.92
N LEU A 215 -0.34 -4.38 -29.54
CA LEU A 215 0.70 -3.91 -30.46
C LEU A 215 1.46 -5.10 -31.07
N LYS A 216 1.77 -6.11 -30.26
CA LYS A 216 2.38 -7.38 -30.73
C LYS A 216 1.47 -8.10 -31.73
N GLN A 217 0.19 -8.27 -31.41
CA GLN A 217 -0.78 -8.89 -32.32
C GLN A 217 -0.91 -8.15 -33.65
N VAL A 218 -0.94 -6.82 -33.64
CA VAL A 218 -1.00 -6.01 -34.86
C VAL A 218 0.26 -6.19 -35.72
N LEU A 219 1.44 -6.30 -35.10
CA LEU A 219 2.69 -6.54 -35.83
C LEU A 219 2.75 -7.95 -36.42
N ASP A 220 2.28 -8.95 -35.68
CA ASP A 220 2.25 -10.35 -36.08
C ASP A 220 1.23 -10.58 -37.23
N ASN A 221 0.01 -10.05 -37.09
CA ASN A 221 -1.02 -10.07 -38.13
C ASN A 221 -0.72 -9.09 -39.29
N GLY A 222 0.22 -8.17 -39.10
CA GLY A 222 0.78 -7.37 -40.19
C GLY A 222 1.73 -8.16 -41.11
N ASN A 223 1.98 -9.44 -40.81
CA ASN A 223 2.73 -10.38 -41.67
C ASN A 223 1.82 -11.46 -42.29
N GLU A 224 0.58 -11.64 -41.83
CA GLU A 224 -0.40 -12.58 -42.38
C GLU A 224 -1.76 -11.86 -42.49
N GLU A 225 -2.27 -11.69 -43.70
CA GLU A 225 -3.52 -10.97 -43.99
C GLU A 225 -4.71 -11.38 -43.05
N GLU A 226 -5.48 -10.37 -42.61
CA GLU A 226 -6.71 -10.39 -41.80
C GLU A 226 -6.57 -10.25 -40.27
N ILE A 227 -6.65 -8.99 -39.77
CA ILE A 227 -7.17 -8.74 -38.41
C ILE A 227 -8.69 -8.89 -38.46
N LYS A 228 -9.21 -10.07 -38.17
CA LYS A 228 -10.59 -10.26 -37.69
C LYS A 228 -10.53 -10.36 -36.17
N MET A 229 -10.80 -9.27 -35.46
CA MET A 229 -11.23 -9.36 -34.06
C MET A 229 -12.74 -9.19 -34.02
N GLU A 230 -13.42 -10.29 -33.71
CA GLU A 230 -14.77 -10.28 -33.16
C GLU A 230 -14.69 -9.53 -31.80
N ILE A 231 -15.01 -8.24 -31.84
CA ILE A 231 -15.44 -7.52 -30.65
C ILE A 231 -16.95 -7.67 -30.65
N ASP A 232 -17.45 -8.71 -29.99
CA ASP A 232 -18.88 -8.87 -29.74
C ASP A 232 -19.33 -7.71 -28.83
N ASP A 233 -20.22 -6.88 -29.37
CA ASP A 233 -20.95 -5.83 -28.65
C ASP A 233 -21.84 -6.47 -27.56
N PHE A 234 -21.57 -6.18 -26.28
CA PHE A 234 -22.50 -6.36 -25.17
C PHE A 234 -22.45 -5.18 -24.19
#